data_AF-A0A1G6I132-F1
#
_entry.id   AF-A0A1G6I132-F1
#
_cell.length_a   1.000
_cell.length_b   1.000
_cell.length_c   1.000
_cell.angle_alpha   90.00
_cell.angle_beta   90.00
_cell.angle_gamma   90.00
#
_symmetry.space_group_name_H-M   'P 1'
#
loop_
_entity.id
_entity.type
_entity.pdbx_description
1 polymer ?
#
loop_
_entity_poly.entity_id
_entity_poly.type
_entity_poly.pdbx_seq_one_letter_code
_entity_poly.pdbx_strand_id
1 'polypeptide(L)' 'MDFDDSDFTRLVKATREKFGVSIAQAHDMIFADKEIRRLVALRINRSQECRKQALSDIRRNGDKSRFVREGDRIRFRNP' A
#
# COMPACT_ATOMS: atom_id res chain seq x y z
N MET A 1 -11.95 -6.51 -13.28
CA MET A 1 -10.60 -7.10 -13.17
C MET A 1 -10.35 -7.30 -11.69
N ASP A 2 -10.49 -8.53 -11.20
CA ASP A 2 -10.18 -8.89 -9.83
C ASP A 2 -8.66 -8.92 -9.68
N PHE A 3 -8.10 -7.76 -9.37
CA PHE A 3 -6.72 -7.68 -8.90
C PHE A 3 -6.72 -8.42 -7.56
N ASP A 4 -6.03 -9.55 -7.39
CA ASP A 4 -5.99 -10.32 -6.12
C ASP A 4 -4.87 -9.80 -5.19
N ASP A 5 -4.86 -10.18 -3.91
CA ASP A 5 -3.77 -9.82 -2.97
C ASP A 5 -2.42 -10.41 -3.46
N SER A 6 -2.48 -11.55 -4.15
CA SER A 6 -1.36 -12.17 -4.86
C SER A 6 -0.78 -11.28 -5.96
N ASP A 7 -1.63 -10.56 -6.71
CA ASP A 7 -1.21 -9.70 -7.82
C ASP A 7 -0.50 -8.45 -7.33
N PHE A 8 -0.92 -7.89 -6.19
CA PHE A 8 -0.20 -6.77 -5.58
C PHE A 8 1.21 -7.18 -5.17
N THR A 9 1.36 -8.34 -4.52
CA THR A 9 2.68 -8.85 -4.12
C THR A 9 3.58 -9.09 -5.34
N ARG A 10 3.03 -9.64 -6.42
CA ARG A 10 3.76 -9.82 -7.69
C ARG A 10 4.15 -8.49 -8.31
N LEU A 11 3.26 -7.50 -8.32
CA LEU A 11 3.54 -6.16 -8.83
C LEU A 11 4.70 -5.49 -8.07
N VAL A 12 4.71 -5.60 -6.73
CA VAL A 12 5.80 -5.07 -5.90
C VAL A 12 7.13 -5.75 -6.21
N LYS A 13 7.13 -7.10 -6.31
CA LYS A 13 8.34 -7.85 -6.68
C LYS A 13 8.83 -7.48 -8.09
N ALA A 14 7.94 -7.45 -9.07
CA ALA A 14 8.28 -7.09 -10.44
C ALA A 14 8.83 -5.65 -10.53
N THR A 15 8.26 -4.70 -9.79
CA THR A 15 8.75 -3.31 -9.73
C THR A 15 10.13 -3.26 -9.08
N ARG A 16 10.33 -3.99 -7.98
CA ARG A 16 11.62 -4.10 -7.30
C ARG A 16 12.70 -4.63 -8.24
N GLU A 17 12.42 -5.72 -8.94
CA GLU A 17 13.35 -6.36 -9.87
C GLU A 17 13.63 -5.49 -11.10
N LYS A 18 12.58 -4.91 -11.70
CA LYS A 18 12.70 -4.07 -12.90
C LYS A 18 13.52 -2.80 -12.66
N PHE A 19 13.36 -2.16 -11.50
CA PHE A 19 14.01 -0.90 -11.19
C PHE A 19 15.21 -1.03 -10.26
N GLY A 20 15.53 -2.24 -9.77
CA GLY A 20 16.65 -2.47 -8.86
C GLY A 20 16.52 -1.76 -7.51
N VAL A 21 15.29 -1.45 -7.07
CA VAL A 21 15.02 -0.64 -5.88
C VAL A 21 14.72 -1.50 -4.64
N SER A 22 14.67 -0.89 -3.46
CA SER A 22 14.18 -1.58 -2.25
C SER A 22 12.67 -1.82 -2.30
N ILE A 23 12.13 -2.71 -1.45
CA ILE A 23 10.68 -2.95 -1.35
C ILE A 23 9.93 -1.66 -0.98
N ALA A 24 10.51 -0.84 -0.09
CA ALA A 24 9.93 0.44 0.30
C ALA A 24 9.82 1.38 -0.91
N GLN A 25 10.89 1.52 -1.69
CA GLN A 25 10.89 2.33 -2.91
C GLN A 25 9.96 1.78 -3.99
N ALA A 26 9.87 0.46 -4.14
CA ALA A 26 8.91 -0.15 -5.06
C ALA A 26 7.46 0.21 -4.67
N HIS A 27 7.13 0.19 -3.39
CA HIS A 27 5.85 0.70 -2.90
C HIS A 27 5.66 2.18 -3.23
N ASP A 28 6.67 3.04 -3.01
CA ASP A 28 6.58 4.46 -3.35
C ASP A 28 6.30 4.69 -4.84
N MET A 29 6.97 3.93 -5.72
CA MET A 29 6.74 3.99 -7.17
C MET A 29 5.34 3.54 -7.56
N ILE A 30 4.86 2.43 -6.99
CA ILE A 30 3.52 1.91 -7.27
C ILE A 30 2.44 2.87 -6.75
N PHE A 31 2.66 3.45 -5.57
CA PHE A 31 1.72 4.39 -4.95
C PHE A 31 1.83 5.82 -5.50
N ALA A 32 2.78 6.13 -6.38
CA ALA A 32 2.77 7.37 -7.13
C ALA A 32 1.47 7.47 -7.98
N ASP A 33 0.99 6.34 -8.49
CA ASP A 33 -0.25 6.24 -9.23
C ASP A 33 -1.49 6.44 -8.33
N LYS A 34 -2.34 7.40 -8.72
CA LYS A 34 -3.55 7.76 -7.97
C LYS A 34 -4.63 6.67 -8.05
N GLU A 35 -4.76 5.97 -9.17
CA GLU A 35 -5.73 4.90 -9.33
C GLU A 35 -5.35 3.68 -8.48
N ILE A 36 -4.06 3.34 -8.45
CA ILE A 36 -3.55 2.27 -7.58
C ILE A 36 -3.75 2.61 -6.11
N ARG A 37 -3.47 3.85 -5.69
CA ARG A 37 -3.77 4.30 -4.31
C ARG A 37 -5.25 4.15 -3.98
N ARG A 38 -6.16 4.48 -4.91
CA ARG A 38 -7.60 4.33 -4.70
C ARG A 38 -8.00 2.86 -4.55
N LEU A 39 -7.46 1.98 -5.39
CA LEU A 39 -7.70 0.54 -5.31
C LEU A 39 -7.19 -0.04 -3.98
N VAL A 40 -5.95 0.26 -3.61
CA VAL A 40 -5.35 -0.24 -2.36
C VAL A 40 -6.07 0.29 -1.14
N ALA A 41 -6.47 1.57 -1.13
CA ALA A 41 -7.29 2.12 -0.03
C ALA A 41 -8.63 1.38 0.09
N LEU A 42 -9.29 1.08 -1.04
CA LEU A 42 -10.53 0.31 -1.03
C LEU A 42 -10.32 -1.11 -0.47
N ARG A 43 -9.20 -1.77 -0.82
CA ARG A 43 -8.86 -3.11 -0.30
C ARG A 43 -8.51 -3.11 1.17
N ILE A 44 -7.71 -2.15 1.65
CA ILE A 44 -7.37 -2.01 3.07
C ILE A 44 -8.63 -1.87 3.94
N ASN A 45 -9.68 -1.22 3.41
CA ASN A 45 -10.95 -1.08 4.15
C ASN A 45 -11.92 -2.26 3.97
N ARG A 46 -11.66 -3.20 3.05
CA ARG A 46 -12.50 -4.38 2.79
C ARG A 46 -11.88 -5.71 3.26
N SER A 47 -10.57 -5.87 3.14
CA SER A 47 -9.81 -7.07 3.51
C SER A 47 -9.09 -6.86 4.85
N GLN A 48 -9.33 -7.76 5.80
CA GLN A 48 -8.68 -7.70 7.12
C GLN A 48 -7.16 -7.85 7.02
N GLU A 49 -6.66 -8.66 6.08
CA GLU A 49 -5.22 -8.89 5.92
C GLU A 49 -4.52 -7.61 5.42
N CYS A 50 -5.09 -6.95 4.41
CA CYS A 50 -4.62 -5.64 3.96
C CYS A 50 -4.69 -4.59 5.08
N ARG A 51 -5.76 -4.62 5.89
CA ARG A 51 -5.91 -3.72 7.05
C ARG A 51 -4.81 -3.92 8.08
N LYS A 52 -4.50 -5.17 8.45
CA LYS A 52 -3.43 -5.49 9.40
C LYS A 52 -2.07 -5.01 8.90
N GLN A 53 -1.78 -5.19 7.61
CA GLN A 53 -0.52 -4.71 7.02
C GLN A 53 -0.41 -3.18 7.08
N ALA A 54 -1.47 -2.46 6.70
CA ALA A 54 -1.48 -1.00 6.77
C ALA A 54 -1.37 -0.48 8.20
N LEU A 55 -2.03 -1.12 9.17
CA LEU A 55 -1.89 -0.78 10.60
C LEU A 55 -0.48 -1.07 11.14
N SER A 56 0.15 -2.16 10.67
CA SER A 56 1.54 -2.48 11.01
C SER A 56 2.50 -1.41 10.47
N ASP A 57 2.29 -0.92 9.25
CA ASP A 57 3.06 0.19 8.67
C ASP A 57 2.89 1.46 9.51
N ILE A 58 1.65 1.82 9.85
CA ILE A 58 1.36 2.96 10.75
C ILE A 58 2.09 2.81 12.08
N ARG A 59 2.04 1.62 12.69
CA ARG A 59 2.67 1.37 13.99
C ARG A 59 4.20 1.43 13.93
N ARG A 60 4.81 0.96 12.85
CA ARG A 60 6.28 0.92 12.68
C ARG A 60 6.86 2.26 12.25
N ASN A 61 6.18 2.96 11.36
CA ASN A 61 6.69 4.17 10.72
C ASN A 61 6.14 5.47 11.34
N GLY A 62 5.05 5.41 12.12
CA GLY A 62 4.44 6.57 12.77
C GLY A 62 4.12 7.67 11.76
N ASP A 63 4.69 8.86 11.95
CA ASP A 63 4.52 10.00 11.05
C ASP A 63 5.15 9.83 9.66
N LYS A 64 6.02 8.83 9.49
CA LYS A 64 6.59 8.47 8.17
C LYS A 64 5.74 7.45 7.43
N SER A 65 4.65 6.98 8.04
CA SER A 65 3.73 6.02 7.41
C SER A 65 3.05 6.65 6.19
N ARG A 66 2.97 5.86 5.12
CA ARG A 66 2.22 6.20 3.90
C ARG A 66 0.71 6.20 4.14
N PHE A 67 0.29 5.59 5.24
CA PHE A 67 -1.10 5.47 5.63
C PHE A 67 -1.39 6.33 6.86
N VAL A 68 -2.61 6.82 6.93
CA VAL A 68 -3.19 7.52 8.07
C VAL A 68 -4.51 6.85 8.42
N ARG A 69 -4.72 6.64 9.72
CA ARG A 69 -5.99 6.19 10.25
C ARG A 69 -6.89 7.40 10.47
N GLU A 70 -8.03 7.44 9.79
CA GLU A 70 -9.06 8.47 9.91
C GLU A 70 -10.31 7.81 10.50
N GLY A 71 -10.40 7.82 11.82
CA GLY A 71 -11.44 7.10 12.56
C GLY A 71 -11.36 5.58 12.35
N ASP A 72 -12.39 5.02 11.72
CA ASP A 72 -12.43 3.59 11.38
C ASP A 72 -11.83 3.26 10.00
N ARG A 73 -11.54 4.27 9.18
CA ARG A 73 -10.99 4.06 7.84
C ARG A 73 -9.49 4.28 7.82
N ILE A 74 -8.81 3.57 6.92
CA ILE A 74 -7.40 3.81 6.61
C ILE A 74 -7.32 4.44 5.22
N ARG A 75 -6.55 5.52 5.10
CA ARG A 75 -6.34 6.25 3.85
C ARG A 75 -4.84 6.41 3.60
N PHE A 76 -4.49 6.70 2.36
CA PHE A 76 -3.14 7.18 2.05
C PHE A 76 -2.98 8.58 2.63
N ARG A 77 -1.82 8.85 3.23
CA ARG A 77 -1.40 10.20 3.59
C ARG A 77 -1.20 10.93 2.26
N ASN A 78 -2.00 11.98 2.04
CA ASN A 78 -1.82 12.81 0.85
C ASN A 78 -0.43 13.44 0.93
N PRO A 79 0.33 13.48 -0.18
CA PRO A 79 1.57 14.25 -0.22
C PRO A 79 1.33 15.73 0.06
#